data_AF-A0AAD6SXR7-F1
#
_entry.id   AF-A0AAD6SXR7-F1
#
_cell.length_a   1.000
_cell.length_b   1.000
_cell.length_c   1.000
_cell.angle_alpha   90.00
_cell.angle_beta   90.00
_cell.angle_gamma   90.00
#
_symmetry.space_group_name_H-M   'P 1'
#
loop_
_entity.id
_entity.type
_entity.pdbx_description
1 polymer ?
#
loop_
_entity_poly.entity_id
_entity_poly.type
_entity_poly.pdbx_seq_one_letter_code
_entity_poly.pdbx_strand_id
1 'polypeptide(L)'
;LYPTELKASNTIPTHKPAKKDKSSSKAWRPVEQHASVLAKPLERLMPNRISFLPETCGVFDRDEYGGRLSHSTLQAASSFIHQSRKHMDRGMIVTTLFFNPKGAYNNI
;
A
#
# COMPACT_ATOMS: atom_id res chain seq x y z
N LEU A 1 -12.85 18.37 16.54
CA LEU A 1 -13.08 17.45 17.68
C LEU A 1 -13.33 16.06 17.12
N TYR A 2 -12.38 15.14 17.30
CA TYR A 2 -12.53 13.74 16.90
C TYR A 2 -12.50 12.91 18.19
N PRO A 3 -13.28 11.83 18.32
CA PRO A 3 -13.29 11.03 19.54
C PRO A 3 -11.91 10.41 19.78
N THR A 4 -11.28 10.72 20.92
CA THR A 4 -9.97 10.16 21.31
C THR A 4 -10.03 8.63 21.40
N GLU A 5 -11.20 8.08 21.72
CA GLU A 5 -11.48 6.64 21.77
C GLU A 5 -11.29 5.93 20.43
N LEU A 6 -11.49 6.62 19.30
CA LEU A 6 -11.23 6.05 17.96
C LEU A 6 -9.74 6.02 17.61
N LYS A 7 -8.92 6.80 18.32
CA LYS A 7 -7.46 6.83 18.17
C LYS A 7 -6.75 5.79 19.04
N ALA A 8 -7.43 5.26 20.06
CA ALA A 8 -6.85 4.21 20.89
C ALA A 8 -6.60 2.95 20.05
N SER A 9 -5.35 2.46 20.06
CA SER A 9 -4.94 1.26 19.33
C SER A 9 -4.08 0.34 20.21
N ASN A 10 -4.18 -0.95 19.97
CA ASN A 10 -3.30 -1.97 20.53
C ASN A 10 -2.33 -2.43 19.44
N THR A 11 -1.03 -2.41 19.72
CA THR A 11 -0.01 -2.90 18.79
C THR A 11 0.20 -4.40 18.97
N ILE A 12 -0.05 -5.17 17.92
CA ILE A 12 0.16 -6.62 17.89
C ILE A 12 1.32 -6.94 16.94
N PRO A 13 2.45 -7.50 17.42
CA PRO A 13 3.55 -7.89 16.56
C PRO A 13 3.18 -9.11 15.71
N THR A 14 3.21 -8.94 14.39
CA THR A 14 2.91 -9.99 13.41
C THR A 14 4.17 -10.41 12.65
N HIS A 15 4.42 -11.71 12.57
CA HIS A 15 5.65 -12.26 11.98
C HIS A 15 5.67 -12.12 10.44
N LYS A 16 6.86 -11.81 9.88
CA LYS A 16 7.08 -11.78 8.42
C LYS A 16 7.31 -13.21 7.91
N PRO A 17 6.47 -13.75 7.01
CA PRO A 17 6.59 -15.14 6.56
C PRO A 17 7.94 -15.44 5.88
N ALA A 18 8.57 -14.45 5.24
CA ALA A 18 9.85 -14.60 4.56
C ALA A 18 11.09 -14.54 5.47
N LYS A 19 10.95 -14.28 6.77
CA LYS A 19 12.07 -14.20 7.72
C LYS A 19 11.99 -15.38 8.69
N LYS A 20 12.99 -16.27 8.70
CA LYS A 20 12.99 -17.46 9.57
C LYS A 20 13.48 -17.17 10.99
N ASP A 21 14.38 -16.20 11.14
CA ASP A 21 14.94 -15.80 12.42
C ASP A 21 13.98 -14.90 13.20
N LYS A 22 13.32 -15.48 14.21
CA LYS A 22 12.34 -14.80 15.07
C LYS A 22 12.99 -13.93 16.14
N SER A 23 14.30 -14.04 16.37
CA SER A 23 15.02 -13.24 17.37
C SER A 23 15.25 -11.80 16.91
N SER A 24 15.29 -11.57 15.59
CA SER A 24 15.46 -10.23 15.03
C SER A 24 14.16 -9.43 15.08
N SER A 25 14.20 -8.21 15.65
CA SER A 25 13.07 -7.27 15.62
C SER A 25 12.58 -6.96 14.19
N LYS A 26 13.47 -7.04 13.20
CA LYS A 26 13.14 -6.85 11.78
C LYS A 26 12.24 -7.95 11.19
N ALA A 27 12.13 -9.10 11.85
CA ALA A 27 11.24 -10.20 11.46
C ALA A 27 9.78 -9.97 11.87
N TRP A 28 9.50 -8.93 12.66
CA TRP A 28 8.16 -8.59 13.13
C TRP A 28 7.65 -7.31 12.45
N ARG A 29 6.33 -7.20 12.29
CA ARG A 29 5.62 -5.99 11.87
C ARG A 29 4.70 -5.58 13.01
N PRO A 30 4.78 -4.34 13.53
CA PRO A 30 3.74 -3.83 14.41
C PRO A 30 2.46 -3.68 13.58
N VAL A 31 1.37 -4.34 14.01
CA VAL A 31 0.04 -4.15 13.43
C VAL A 31 -0.80 -3.46 14.49
N GLU A 32 -1.20 -2.23 14.21
CA GLU A 32 -2.10 -1.49 15.08
C GLU A 32 -3.53 -1.95 14.85
N GLN A 33 -4.22 -2.34 15.92
CA GLN A 33 -5.63 -2.66 15.88
C GLN A 33 -6.38 -1.64 16.72
N HIS A 34 -7.42 -1.04 16.14
CA HIS A 34 -8.29 -0.12 16.86
C HIS A 34 -8.90 -0.80 18.11
N ALA A 35 -8.85 -0.10 19.25
CA ALA A 35 -9.41 -0.58 20.51
C ALA A 35 -10.95 -0.59 20.48
N SER A 36 -11.56 0.31 19.70
CA SER A 36 -13.01 0.37 19.50
C SER A 36 -13.49 -0.53 18.37
N VAL A 37 -14.50 -1.36 18.64
CA VAL A 37 -15.14 -2.23 17.63
C VAL A 37 -15.82 -1.40 16.54
N LEU A 38 -16.35 -0.22 16.88
CA LEU A 38 -17.00 0.69 15.94
C LEU A 38 -16.04 1.30 14.91
N ALA A 39 -14.74 1.35 15.21
CA ALA A 39 -13.74 1.84 14.26
C ALA A 39 -13.56 0.89 13.07
N LYS A 40 -13.75 -0.43 13.26
CA LYS A 40 -13.49 -1.43 12.21
C LYS A 40 -14.46 -1.33 11.01
N PRO A 41 -15.79 -1.13 11.19
CA PRO A 41 -16.67 -0.82 10.08
C PRO A 41 -16.30 0.48 9.36
N LEU A 42 -15.91 1.52 10.10
CA LEU A 42 -15.49 2.80 9.52
C LEU A 42 -14.22 2.66 8.68
N GLU A 43 -13.24 1.88 9.15
CA GLU A 43 -12.02 1.54 8.42
C GLU A 43 -12.33 0.86 7.07
N ARG A 44 -13.44 0.11 6.97
CA ARG A 44 -13.87 -0.49 5.70
C ARG A 44 -14.69 0.45 4.81
N LEU A 45 -15.50 1.33 5.40
CA LEU A 45 -16.40 2.21 4.67
C LEU A 45 -15.69 3.46 4.14
N MET A 46 -14.82 4.07 4.96
CA MET A 46 -14.18 5.35 4.64
C MET A 46 -13.26 5.29 3.42
N PRO A 47 -12.37 4.29 3.25
CA PRO A 47 -11.52 4.21 2.07
C PRO A 47 -12.33 4.15 0.77
N ASN A 48 -13.41 3.38 0.72
CA ASN A 48 -14.28 3.31 -0.46
C ASN A 48 -14.90 4.67 -0.82
N ARG A 49 -15.24 5.48 0.19
CA ARG A 49 -15.77 6.84 -0.01
C ARG A 49 -14.68 7.81 -0.43
N ILE A 50 -13.54 7.77 0.25
CA ILE A 50 -12.41 8.68 0.00
C ILE A 50 -11.83 8.41 -1.39
N SER A 51 -11.68 7.15 -1.80
CA SER A 51 -11.14 6.77 -3.10
C SER A 51 -12.06 7.11 -4.27
N PHE A 52 -13.37 7.27 -4.07
CA PHE A 52 -14.31 7.57 -5.16
C PHE A 52 -13.97 8.87 -5.90
N LEU A 53 -13.66 9.95 -5.17
CA LEU A 53 -13.38 11.25 -5.77
C LEU A 53 -12.05 11.25 -6.56
N PRO A 54 -10.91 10.77 -6.02
CA PRO A 54 -9.67 10.66 -6.78
C PRO A 54 -9.78 9.81 -8.04
N GLU A 55 -10.54 8.70 -7.98
CA GLU A 55 -10.78 7.84 -9.14
C GLU A 55 -11.61 8.54 -10.22
N THR A 56 -12.68 9.25 -9.85
CA THR A 56 -13.58 9.90 -10.80
C THR A 56 -13.03 11.20 -11.37
N CYS A 57 -12.26 11.95 -10.59
CA CYS A 57 -11.64 13.21 -11.03
C CYS A 57 -10.26 13.03 -11.68
N GLY A 58 -9.76 11.79 -11.79
CA GLY A 58 -8.46 11.50 -12.41
C GLY A 58 -7.27 12.05 -11.61
N VAL A 59 -7.37 12.05 -10.28
CA VAL A 59 -6.30 12.51 -9.38
C VAL A 59 -5.18 11.47 -9.30
N PHE A 60 -5.51 10.18 -9.38
CA PHE A 60 -4.51 9.11 -9.40
C PHE A 60 -3.80 9.03 -10.75
N ASP A 61 -2.51 8.73 -10.72
CA ASP A 61 -1.77 8.39 -11.94
C ASP A 61 -2.31 7.09 -12.55
N ARG A 62 -2.18 6.95 -13.87
CA ARG A 62 -2.58 5.73 -14.59
C ARG A 62 -1.73 4.53 -14.21
N ASP A 63 -0.48 4.76 -13.80
CA ASP A 63 0.45 3.72 -13.38
C ASP A 63 0.53 3.54 -11.85
N GLU A 64 -0.43 4.08 -11.11
CA GLU A 64 -0.62 3.79 -9.69
C GLU A 64 -1.57 2.59 -9.53
N TYR A 65 -1.06 1.46 -9.02
CA TYR A 65 -1.84 0.22 -8.89
C TYR A 65 -2.13 -0.19 -7.44
N GLY A 66 -1.30 0.26 -6.49
CA GLY A 66 -1.38 -0.17 -5.10
C GLY A 66 -2.59 0.42 -4.37
N GLY A 67 -3.30 -0.39 -3.58
CA GLY A 67 -4.40 0.10 -2.72
C GLY A 67 -5.65 0.57 -3.48
N ARG A 68 -5.68 0.46 -4.81
CA ARG A 68 -6.80 0.89 -5.66
C ARG A 68 -7.74 -0.26 -5.98
N LEU A 69 -9.02 0.08 -6.10
CA LEU A 69 -10.05 -0.89 -6.47
C LEU A 69 -9.85 -1.32 -7.94
N SER A 70 -10.07 -2.60 -8.23
CA SER A 70 -9.95 -3.17 -9.58
C SER A 70 -8.54 -3.10 -10.21
N HIS A 71 -7.51 -2.81 -9.42
CA HIS A 71 -6.11 -2.82 -9.85
C HIS A 71 -5.38 -3.99 -9.20
N SER A 72 -4.52 -4.66 -9.95
CA SER A 72 -3.80 -5.85 -9.53
C SER A 72 -2.31 -5.75 -9.78
N THR A 73 -1.52 -6.49 -9.01
CA THR A 73 -0.07 -6.62 -9.22
C THR A 73 0.25 -7.16 -10.62
N LEU A 74 -0.64 -7.98 -11.20
CA LEU A 74 -0.47 -8.51 -12.55
C LEU A 74 -0.58 -7.41 -13.62
N GLN A 75 -1.54 -6.49 -13.48
CA GLN A 75 -1.64 -5.32 -14.37
C GLN A 75 -0.40 -4.44 -14.25
N ALA A 76 0.09 -4.19 -13.02
CA ALA A 76 1.31 -3.43 -12.79
C ALA A 76 2.53 -4.07 -13.49
N ALA A 77 2.70 -5.38 -13.33
CA ALA A 77 3.78 -6.12 -13.99
C ALA A 77 3.63 -6.11 -15.52
N SER A 78 2.40 -6.25 -16.02
CA SER A 78 2.12 -6.23 -17.46
C SER A 78 2.43 -4.85 -18.06
N SER A 79 2.00 -3.75 -17.41
CA SER A 79 2.33 -2.39 -17.84
C SER A 79 3.83 -2.16 -17.87
N PHE A 80 4.55 -2.55 -16.80
CA PHE A 80 6.00 -2.44 -16.73
C PHE A 80 6.71 -3.19 -17.88
N ILE A 81 6.32 -4.45 -18.13
CA ILE A 81 6.88 -5.26 -19.22
C ILE A 81 6.58 -4.63 -20.58
N HIS A 82 5.35 -4.18 -20.79
CA HIS A 82 4.93 -3.56 -22.03
C HIS A 82 5.72 -2.28 -22.32
N GLN A 83 5.83 -1.37 -21.35
CA GLN A 83 6.59 -0.14 -21.50
C GLN A 83 8.07 -0.42 -21.76
N SER A 84 8.67 -1.35 -21.01
CA SER A 84 10.07 -1.73 -21.21
C SER A 84 10.31 -2.26 -22.62
N ARG A 85 9.48 -3.21 -23.09
CA ARG A 85 9.59 -3.77 -24.45
C ARG A 85 9.42 -2.72 -25.53
N LYS A 86 8.39 -1.89 -25.43
CA LYS A 86 8.13 -0.79 -26.37
C LYS A 86 9.34 0.15 -26.54
N HIS A 87 10.10 0.39 -25.47
CA HIS A 87 11.29 1.23 -25.52
C HIS A 87 12.51 0.49 -26.06
N MET A 88 12.68 -0.79 -25.69
CA MET A 88 13.73 -1.65 -26.25
C MET A 88 13.58 -1.85 -27.76
N ASP A 89 12.34 -2.06 -28.25
CA ASP A 89 12.05 -2.23 -29.68
C ASP A 89 12.39 -0.99 -30.52
N ARG A 90 12.48 0.18 -29.87
CA ARG A 90 12.93 1.45 -30.48
C ARG A 90 14.45 1.65 -30.42
N GLY A 91 15.20 0.63 -29.98
CA GLY A 91 16.65 0.70 -29.81
C GLY A 91 17.11 1.54 -28.61
N MET A 92 16.22 1.85 -27.65
CA MET A 92 16.59 2.59 -26.45
C MET A 92 17.10 1.66 -25.35
N ILE A 93 18.03 2.18 -24.55
CA ILE A 93 18.47 1.53 -23.32
C ILE A 93 17.42 1.77 -22.23
N VAL A 94 16.89 0.70 -21.66
CA VAL A 94 15.92 0.77 -20.55
C VAL A 94 16.65 0.49 -19.24
N THR A 95 16.49 1.37 -18.26
CA THR A 95 17.01 1.20 -16.90
C THR A 95 15.86 1.39 -15.90
N THR A 96 15.86 0.62 -14.82
CA THR A 96 14.80 0.66 -13.80
C THR A 96 15.39 0.89 -12.42
N LEU A 97 14.82 1.84 -11.67
CA LEU A 97 15.14 2.08 -10.27
C LEU A 97 14.06 1.46 -9.39
N PHE A 98 14.43 0.48 -8.58
CA PHE A 98 13.55 -0.05 -7.55
C PHE A 98 13.74 0.72 -6.25
N PHE A 99 12.67 1.33 -5.75
CA PHE A 99 12.68 2.13 -4.53
C PHE A 99 11.61 1.65 -3.55
N ASN A 100 11.95 1.63 -2.26
CA ASN A 100 11.03 1.27 -1.18
C ASN A 100 11.25 2.21 0.01
N PRO A 101 10.37 3.19 0.25
CA PRO A 101 10.54 4.15 1.34
C PRO A 101 10.45 3.46 2.70
N LYS A 102 11.34 3.83 3.63
CA LYS A 102 11.24 3.38 5.03
C LYS A 102 10.17 4.18 5.74
N GLY A 103 9.36 3.51 6.58
CA GLY A 103 8.40 4.19 7.44
C GLY A 103 7.16 4.71 6.71
N ALA A 104 6.81 4.14 5.55
CA ALA A 104 5.68 4.60 4.72
C ALA A 104 4.34 4.76 5.48
N TYR A 105 4.11 3.98 6.54
CA TYR A 105 2.90 4.06 7.34
C TYR A 105 3.08 4.81 8.67
N ASN A 106 4.33 4.92 9.15
CA ASN A 106 4.61 5.44 10.50
C ASN A 106 5.03 6.92 10.48
N ASN A 107 5.45 7.44 9.33
CA ASN A 107 5.96 8.80 9.15
C ASN A 107 5.13 9.58 8.11
N ILE A 108 3.81 9.40 8.13
CA ILE A 108 2.86 10.15 7.27
C ILE A 108 2.64 11.55 7.84
#